data_AF-A0A6L9MC56-F1
#
_entry.id   AF-A0A6L9MC56-F1
#
_cell.length_a   1.000
_cell.length_b   1.000
_cell.length_c   1.000
_cell.angle_alpha   90.00
_cell.angle_beta   90.00
_cell.angle_gamma   90.00
#
_symmetry.space_group_name_H-M   'P 1'
#
loop_
_entity.id
_entity.type
_entity.pdbx_description
1 polymer ?
#
loop_
_entity_poly.entity_id
_entity_poly.type
_entity_poly.pdbx_seq_one_letter_code
_entity_poly.pdbx_strand_id
1 'polypeptide(L)'
;MSRLHELLPVAEPVRRMPACCATDALTGGIDLAATLAAGRPVSRAGLLATADQGVLVAAMAERMAPQACGLLVQCLDTGVVRIERDGLSAEIRRDPGADRPSRARRGHRHRRGAGKRALRPAGVVDRT
;
A
#
# COMPACT_ATOMS: atom_id res chain seq x y z
N MET A 1 -7.91 17.30 -8.14
CA MET A 1 -8.08 15.86 -7.82
C MET A 1 -9.24 15.21 -8.58
N SER A 2 -10.28 15.96 -8.99
CA SER A 2 -11.41 15.44 -9.78
C SER A 2 -11.02 14.68 -11.05
N ARG A 3 -10.20 15.28 -11.94
CA ARG A 3 -9.76 14.62 -13.19
C ARG A 3 -8.92 13.35 -13.00
N LEU A 4 -8.17 13.24 -11.89
CA LEU A 4 -7.41 12.03 -11.60
C LEU A 4 -8.37 10.88 -11.25
N HIS A 5 -9.36 11.15 -10.40
CA HIS A 5 -10.37 10.16 -10.02
C HIS A 5 -11.19 9.65 -11.22
N GLU A 6 -11.35 10.45 -12.26
CA GLU A 6 -12.04 10.06 -13.50
C GLU A 6 -11.23 9.06 -14.37
N LEU A 7 -9.90 9.02 -14.20
CA LEU A 7 -8.99 8.18 -14.99
C LEU A 7 -8.57 6.90 -14.25
N LEU A 8 -8.81 6.84 -12.94
CA LEU A 8 -8.46 5.67 -12.13
C LEU A 8 -9.53 4.57 -12.25
N PRO A 9 -9.16 3.29 -12.21
CA PRO A 9 -10.11 2.20 -12.10
C PRO A 9 -11.03 2.43 -10.90
N VAL A 10 -12.34 2.29 -11.12
CA VAL A 10 -13.35 2.49 -10.08
C VAL A 10 -13.09 1.56 -8.90
N ALA A 11 -13.02 2.15 -7.70
CA ALA A 11 -13.00 1.54 -6.37
C ALA A 11 -11.64 1.25 -5.69
N GLU A 12 -10.51 1.72 -6.23
CA GLU A 12 -9.22 1.54 -5.55
C GLU A 12 -8.94 2.62 -4.47
N PRO A 13 -8.35 2.25 -3.32
CA PRO A 13 -8.03 3.20 -2.25
C PRO A 13 -6.98 4.23 -2.73
N VAL A 14 -7.37 5.50 -2.78
CA VAL A 14 -6.46 6.61 -3.06
C VAL A 14 -5.93 7.16 -1.74
N ARG A 15 -4.62 7.05 -1.52
CA ARG A 15 -3.94 7.55 -0.32
C ARG A 15 -2.95 8.65 -0.69
N ARG A 16 -2.88 9.71 0.11
CA ARG A 16 -1.85 10.76 -0.09
C ARG A 16 -0.65 10.48 0.78
N MET A 17 0.53 10.63 0.21
CA MET A 17 1.79 10.57 0.93
C MET A 17 2.11 11.94 1.53
N PRO A 18 2.50 12.01 2.82
CA PRO A 18 3.04 13.24 3.41
C PRO A 18 4.29 13.73 2.68
N ALA A 19 4.48 15.04 2.59
CA ALA A 19 5.60 15.64 1.83
C ALA A 19 7.00 15.30 2.38
N CYS A 20 7.10 14.98 3.67
CA CYS A 20 8.33 14.52 4.34
C CYS A 20 8.11 13.13 4.92
N CYS A 21 7.58 12.19 4.13
CA CYS A 21 7.33 10.83 4.58
C CYS A 21 8.65 10.14 4.93
N ALA A 22 8.86 9.83 6.21
CA ALA A 22 9.99 9.03 6.64
C ALA A 22 9.80 7.56 6.21
N THR A 23 10.91 6.84 6.10
CA THR A 23 10.93 5.40 5.77
C THR A 23 9.95 4.60 6.62
N ASP A 24 9.89 4.88 7.91
CA ASP A 24 9.03 4.18 8.87
C ASP A 24 7.53 4.39 8.64
N ALA A 25 7.14 5.54 8.09
CA ALA A 25 5.77 5.78 7.70
C ALA A 25 5.39 5.00 6.43
N LEU A 26 6.36 4.71 5.54
CA LEU A 26 6.15 3.92 4.32
C LEU A 26 6.07 2.42 4.61
N THR A 27 7.04 1.91 5.37
CA THR A 27 7.18 0.48 5.68
C THR A 27 6.31 0.05 6.85
N GLY A 28 6.01 0.98 7.76
CA GLY A 28 5.57 0.61 9.10
C GLY A 28 6.77 0.24 9.97
N GLY A 29 6.48 -0.27 11.16
CA GLY A 29 7.47 -0.59 12.18
C GLY A 29 6.81 -1.18 13.42
N ILE A 30 7.56 -1.29 14.52
CA ILE A 30 6.99 -1.75 15.80
C ILE A 30 6.07 -0.69 16.40
N ASP A 31 4.88 -1.11 16.82
CA ASP A 31 4.07 -0.34 17.77
C ASP A 31 4.54 -0.70 19.18
N LEU A 32 5.39 0.15 19.75
CA LEU A 32 5.99 -0.11 21.07
C LEU A 32 4.94 -0.17 22.18
N ALA A 33 3.92 0.68 22.12
CA ALA A 33 2.86 0.70 23.13
C ALA A 33 2.05 -0.59 23.10
N ALA A 34 1.64 -1.03 21.90
CA ALA A 34 0.93 -2.29 21.72
C ALA A 34 1.82 -3.50 22.05
N THR A 35 3.10 -3.44 21.70
CA THR A 35 4.08 -4.50 21.97
C THR A 35 4.28 -4.71 23.47
N LEU A 36 4.50 -3.63 24.22
CA LEU A 36 4.67 -3.69 25.67
C LEU A 36 3.39 -4.14 26.37
N ALA A 37 2.22 -3.69 25.91
CA ALA A 37 0.94 -4.12 26.47
C ALA A 37 0.64 -5.62 26.18
N ALA A 38 1.04 -6.12 25.01
CA ALA A 38 0.79 -7.50 24.59
C ALA A 38 1.87 -8.50 25.03
N GLY A 39 3.04 -8.03 25.48
CA GLY A 39 4.19 -8.87 25.83
C GLY A 39 4.83 -9.59 24.64
N ARG A 40 4.52 -9.17 23.41
CA ARG A 40 5.04 -9.75 22.15
C ARG A 40 5.13 -8.66 21.09
N PRO A 41 6.05 -8.76 20.11
CA PRO A 41 6.16 -7.77 19.04
C PRO A 41 4.86 -7.57 18.27
N VAL A 42 4.43 -6.32 18.11
CA VAL A 42 3.25 -5.93 17.34
C VAL A 42 3.66 -4.94 16.26
N SER A 43 3.42 -5.30 15.00
CA SER A 43 3.74 -4.47 13.84
C SER A 43 2.61 -3.50 13.50
N ARG A 44 2.97 -2.25 13.20
CA ARG A 44 2.09 -1.25 12.61
C ARG A 44 2.22 -1.27 11.09
N ALA A 45 1.10 -1.36 10.38
CA ALA A 45 1.09 -1.29 8.92
C ALA A 45 1.60 0.08 8.42
N GLY A 46 2.51 0.04 7.44
CA GLY A 46 2.98 1.22 6.72
C GLY A 46 2.05 1.67 5.60
N LEU A 47 2.36 2.84 5.05
CA LEU A 47 1.60 3.44 3.95
C LEU A 47 1.51 2.53 2.73
N LEU A 48 2.58 1.79 2.40
CA LEU A 48 2.62 0.85 1.28
C LEU A 48 1.64 -0.30 1.47
N ALA A 49 1.56 -0.87 2.68
CA ALA A 49 0.60 -1.93 3.00
C ALA A 49 -0.84 -1.43 2.93
N THR A 50 -1.09 -0.17 3.33
CA THR A 50 -2.45 0.42 3.26
C THR A 50 -2.87 0.88 1.87
N ALA A 51 -1.91 1.03 0.96
CA ALA A 51 -2.14 1.48 -0.42
C ALA A 51 -2.05 0.33 -1.43
N ASP A 52 -1.92 -0.92 -0.97
CA ASP A 52 -1.95 -2.09 -1.85
C ASP A 52 -3.28 -2.16 -2.61
N GLN A 53 -3.19 -2.55 -3.88
CA GLN A 53 -4.28 -2.52 -4.85
C GLN A 53 -4.93 -1.14 -5.00
N GLY A 54 -4.15 -0.07 -4.81
CA GLY A 54 -4.61 1.28 -5.08
C GLY A 54 -3.55 2.28 -5.44
N VAL A 55 -3.85 3.54 -5.17
CA VAL A 55 -3.10 4.68 -5.70
C VAL A 55 -2.48 5.47 -4.57
N LEU A 56 -1.16 5.58 -4.60
CA LEU A 56 -0.41 6.44 -3.70
C LEU A 56 -0.02 7.75 -4.40
N VAL A 57 -0.53 8.87 -3.91
CA VAL A 57 -0.28 10.20 -4.49
C VAL A 57 0.81 10.92 -3.69
N ALA A 58 1.99 11.08 -4.29
CA ALA A 58 3.07 11.92 -3.79
C ALA A 58 2.93 13.36 -4.31
N ALA A 59 2.52 14.30 -3.45
CA ALA A 59 2.24 15.69 -3.87
C ALA A 59 3.50 16.54 -4.13
N MET A 60 4.66 16.15 -3.59
CA MET A 60 5.97 16.80 -3.78
C MET A 60 7.05 15.72 -3.94
N ALA A 61 6.94 14.92 -5.00
CA ALA A 61 7.82 13.78 -5.22
C ALA A 61 9.29 14.18 -5.37
N GLU A 62 9.55 15.39 -5.89
CA GLU A 62 10.88 15.97 -6.07
C GLU A 62 11.64 16.20 -4.76
N ARG A 63 10.92 16.32 -3.64
CA ARG A 63 11.50 16.50 -2.31
C ARG A 63 11.64 15.20 -1.54
N MET A 64 11.33 14.07 -2.16
CA MET A 64 11.33 12.78 -1.49
C MET A 64 12.74 12.39 -1.05
N ALA A 65 12.85 11.83 0.16
CA ALA A 65 14.11 11.28 0.64
C ALA A 65 14.58 10.14 -0.28
N PRO A 66 15.89 10.04 -0.60
CA PRO A 66 16.41 9.00 -1.49
C PRO A 66 16.03 7.58 -1.05
N GLN A 67 16.04 7.31 0.25
CA GLN A 67 15.68 6.01 0.82
C GLN A 67 14.20 5.66 0.58
N ALA A 68 13.30 6.63 0.74
CA ALA A 68 11.88 6.46 0.47
C ALA A 68 11.63 6.17 -1.02
N CYS A 69 12.33 6.88 -1.90
CA CYS A 69 12.27 6.67 -3.34
C CYS A 69 12.75 5.25 -3.72
N GLY A 70 13.89 4.80 -3.17
CA GLY A 70 14.42 3.46 -3.43
C GLY A 70 13.44 2.35 -3.05
N LEU A 71 12.77 2.46 -1.90
CA LEU A 71 11.76 1.48 -1.48
C LEU A 71 10.53 1.48 -2.39
N LEU A 72 10.09 2.65 -2.85
CA LEU A 72 8.98 2.75 -3.80
C LEU A 72 9.34 2.09 -5.14
N VAL A 73 10.52 2.38 -5.68
CA VAL A 73 11.00 1.78 -6.93
C VAL A 73 11.12 0.27 -6.78
N GLN A 74 11.73 -0.21 -5.70
CA GLN A 74 11.80 -1.64 -5.40
C GLN A 74 10.40 -2.29 -5.37
N CYS A 75 9.43 -1.66 -4.69
CA CYS A 75 8.05 -2.14 -4.63
C CYS A 75 7.40 -2.20 -6.02
N LEU A 76 7.66 -1.21 -6.87
CA LEU A 76 7.14 -1.17 -8.23
C LEU A 76 7.74 -2.28 -9.10
N ASP A 77 9.04 -2.55 -8.95
CA ASP A 77 9.75 -3.54 -9.76
C ASP A 77 9.40 -4.99 -9.37
N THR A 78 9.34 -5.29 -8.08
CA THR A 78 9.18 -6.66 -7.57
C THR A 78 7.76 -6.97 -7.12
N GLY A 79 6.93 -5.93 -6.95
CA GLY A 79 5.67 -6.05 -6.22
C GLY A 79 5.89 -6.41 -4.75
N VAL A 80 7.10 -6.30 -4.19
CA VAL A 80 7.40 -6.73 -2.83
C VAL A 80 8.45 -5.83 -2.17
N VAL A 81 8.15 -5.36 -0.96
CA VAL A 81 9.15 -4.72 -0.09
C VAL A 81 9.41 -5.61 1.11
N ARG A 82 10.67 -6.06 1.24
CA ARG A 82 11.13 -6.79 2.42
C ARG A 82 11.68 -5.81 3.44
N ILE A 83 11.23 -5.94 4.67
CA ILE A 83 11.55 -5.09 5.80
C ILE A 83 12.27 -5.96 6.83
N GLU A 84 13.51 -5.58 7.13
CA GLU A 84 14.36 -6.23 8.13
C GLU A 84 14.76 -5.15 9.13
N ARG A 85 13.82 -4.72 9.98
CA ARG A 85 14.00 -3.57 10.89
C ARG A 85 13.42 -3.87 12.27
N ASP A 86 13.98 -3.26 13.30
CA ASP A 86 13.54 -3.37 14.71
C ASP A 86 13.49 -4.81 15.26
N GLY A 87 14.30 -5.72 14.68
CA GLY A 87 14.28 -7.14 15.01
C GLY A 87 13.11 -7.92 14.38
N LEU A 88 12.38 -7.30 13.44
CA LEU A 88 11.31 -7.91 12.67
C LEU A 88 11.72 -8.18 11.22
N SER A 89 11.29 -9.32 10.71
CA SER A 89 11.34 -9.69 9.29
C SER A 89 9.91 -9.69 8.73
N ALA A 90 9.59 -8.72 7.88
CA ALA A 90 8.26 -8.58 7.28
C ALA A 90 8.33 -8.39 5.77
N GLU A 91 7.34 -8.91 5.05
CA GLU A 91 7.21 -8.75 3.60
C GLU A 91 5.90 -8.03 3.27
N ILE A 92 5.99 -6.89 2.60
CA ILE A 92 4.82 -6.20 2.02
C ILE A 92 4.74 -6.60 0.56
N ARG A 93 3.76 -7.42 0.21
CA ARG A 93 3.48 -7.78 -1.18
C ARG A 93 2.36 -6.92 -1.76
N ARG A 94 2.61 -6.37 -2.94
CA ARG A 94 1.64 -5.84 -3.90
C ARG A 94 1.11 -6.98 -4.77
N ASP A 95 -0.20 -7.13 -4.84
CA ASP A 95 -0.78 -8.10 -5.78
C ASP A 95 -0.61 -7.60 -7.24
N PRO A 96 -0.03 -8.40 -8.16
CA PRO A 96 0.27 -7.98 -9.54
C PRO A 96 -0.98 -7.87 -10.44
N GLY A 97 -2.18 -8.16 -9.93
CA GLY A 97 -3.42 -8.24 -10.70
C GLY A 97 -4.02 -6.90 -11.17
N ALA A 98 -3.61 -5.78 -10.56
CA ALA A 98 -4.19 -4.45 -10.84
C ALA A 98 -3.52 -3.69 -12.01
N ASP A 99 -2.30 -4.06 -12.41
CA ASP A 99 -1.52 -3.26 -13.37
C ASP A 99 -1.86 -3.53 -14.85
N ARG A 100 -2.79 -4.43 -15.13
CA ARG A 100 -3.33 -4.59 -16.49
C ARG A 100 -4.37 -3.50 -16.74
N PRO A 101 -4.13 -2.52 -17.64
CA PRO A 101 -5.21 -1.67 -18.09
C PRO A 101 -6.30 -2.56 -18.66
N SER A 102 -7.53 -2.41 -18.16
CA SER A 102 -8.69 -3.16 -18.59
C SER A 102 -8.98 -2.88 -20.08
N ARG A 103 -8.29 -3.61 -20.97
CA ARG A 103 -8.61 -3.72 -22.38
C ARG A 103 -9.92 -4.53 -22.54
N ALA A 104 -11.02 -3.98 -22.07
CA ALA A 104 -12.39 -4.43 -22.34
C ALA A 104 -13.37 -3.52 -21.62
N ARG A 105 -14.44 -2.96 -22.17
CA ARG A 105 -15.09 -3.03 -23.48
C ARG A 105 -16.02 -1.80 -23.51
N ARG A 106 -16.06 -1.07 -24.63
CA ARG A 106 -17.24 -0.26 -24.96
C ARG A 106 -18.43 -1.21 -24.98
N GLY A 107 -19.41 -0.98 -24.11
CA GLY A 107 -20.55 -1.88 -23.96
C GLY A 107 -21.51 -1.37 -22.91
N HIS A 108 -22.26 -0.35 -23.29
CA HIS A 108 -23.48 0.12 -22.64
C HIS A 108 -24.32 -1.06 -22.14
N ARG A 109 -24.47 -1.24 -20.81
CA ARG A 109 -25.65 -1.88 -20.21
C ARG A 109 -25.77 -1.67 -18.70
N HIS A 110 -27.04 -1.52 -18.35
CA HIS A 110 -27.64 -1.19 -17.07
C HIS A 110 -27.58 -2.35 -16.05
N ARG A 111 -27.59 -1.94 -14.77
CA ARG A 111 -28.18 -2.59 -13.56
C ARG A 111 -27.33 -3.49 -12.64
N ARG A 112 -27.37 -3.04 -11.38
CA ARG A 112 -27.69 -3.71 -10.09
C ARG A 112 -26.70 -4.74 -9.52
N GLY A 113 -26.40 -4.54 -8.23
CA GLY A 113 -26.04 -5.62 -7.30
C GLY A 113 -24.82 -5.31 -6.44
N ALA A 114 -25.03 -4.56 -5.35
CA ALA A 114 -24.02 -4.35 -4.33
C ALA A 114 -23.78 -5.65 -3.54
N GLY A 115 -22.68 -6.34 -3.83
CA GLY A 115 -22.13 -7.40 -2.99
C GLY A 115 -20.92 -6.89 -2.24
N LYS A 116 -21.07 -6.60 -0.93
CA LYS A 116 -19.96 -6.26 -0.04
C LYS A 116 -19.01 -7.46 0.04
N ARG A 117 -17.89 -7.42 -0.69
CA ARG A 117 -16.78 -8.36 -0.48
C ARG A 117 -15.89 -7.79 0.60
N ALA A 118 -15.83 -8.49 1.73
CA ALA A 118 -14.96 -8.19 2.85
C ALA A 118 -13.50 -8.16 2.36
N LEU A 119 -12.85 -7.03 2.62
CA LEU A 119 -11.43 -6.82 2.41
C LEU A 119 -10.68 -7.74 3.37
N ARG A 120 -9.97 -8.75 2.84
CA ARG A 120 -9.04 -9.54 3.64
C ARG A 120 -7.83 -8.65 3.94
N PRO A 121 -7.37 -8.52 5.19
CA PRO A 121 -6.18 -7.74 5.48
C PRO A 121 -4.97 -8.41 4.83
N ALA A 122 -4.13 -7.61 4.16
CA ALA A 122 -2.84 -8.02 3.62
C ALA A 122 -2.03 -8.72 4.72
N GLY A 123 -1.73 -10.00 4.52
CA GLY A 123 -1.04 -10.82 5.50
C GLY A 123 0.42 -10.41 5.59
N VAL A 124 0.80 -9.79 6.70
CA VAL A 124 2.19 -9.75 7.16
C VAL A 124 2.59 -11.20 7.45
N VAL A 125 3.43 -11.78 6.62
CA VAL A 125 3.98 -13.12 6.87
C VAL A 125 5.25 -12.91 7.69
N ASP A 126 5.12 -13.08 9.01
CA ASP A 126 6.23 -13.11 9.94
C ASP A 126 6.97 -14.46 9.77
N ARG A 127 8.24 -14.41 9.39
CA ARG A 127 9.11 -15.59 9.42
C ARG A 127 10.13 -15.36 10.54
N THR A 128 9.78 -15.84 11.73
CA THR A 128 10.74 -16.13 12.82
C THR A 128 11.82 -17.08 12.35
#